data_AF-A0A7X3FZB3-F1
#
_entry.id   AF-A0A7X3FZB3-F1
#
_cell.length_a   1.000
_cell.length_b   1.000
_cell.length_c   1.000
_cell.angle_alpha   90.00
_cell.angle_beta   90.00
_cell.angle_gamma   90.00
#
_symmetry.space_group_name_H-M   'P 1'
#
loop_
_entity.id
_entity.type
_entity.pdbx_description
1 polymer ?
#
loop_
_entity_poly.entity_id
_entity_poly.type
_entity_poly.pdbx_seq_one_letter_code
_entity_poly.pdbx_strand_id
1 'polypeptide(L)'
;MRSTPESSLPPPATEGQPSLRPEKRRYALGVVLLIHLALLIAMLLSPARRPAPPPPRALETALIEEKVPEEKIPEPAPANIAPPTLAPPPLLVPPPLPVPDVVPDAVRAPAPVPAPAPAPAPAPAPAPAAPPVPAPLAKEVVASAPPKLFEECAEASDRHMVADVYRLAAGNQSVYDMRGRKPIKRVCLAQLDIVPRSFREGFPGMGSTIEWFGLDIRFTVNIAETATWELMLLADDGAVLSIDDENVIDNDGIHAPTPVATRIKLEKGLHNFRLRYFQGPGPDLALMLAWKKPGAADYSYLPRSLIGRPPAGTLPPIRQKE
;
A
#
# COMPACT_ATOMS: atom_id res chain seq x y z
N MET A 1 78.47 -8.95 -3.87
CA MET A 1 77.70 -8.40 -5.02
C MET A 1 77.32 -9.58 -5.91
N ARG A 2 76.03 -9.87 -6.03
CA ARG A 2 75.45 -11.11 -6.58
C ARG A 2 74.57 -10.77 -7.80
N SER A 3 74.56 -11.70 -8.74
CA SER A 3 73.93 -11.66 -10.05
C SER A 3 72.47 -12.17 -10.09
N THR A 4 71.79 -11.82 -11.20
CA THR A 4 70.47 -12.24 -11.77
C THR A 4 69.20 -11.46 -11.34
N PRO A 5 68.09 -11.44 -12.14
CA PRO A 5 67.82 -12.01 -13.48
C PRO A 5 67.08 -11.11 -14.53
N GLU A 6 66.94 -11.68 -15.74
CA GLU A 6 66.18 -11.32 -16.98
C GLU A 6 64.66 -11.13 -16.87
N SER A 7 64.08 -10.34 -17.80
CA SER A 7 62.90 -10.71 -18.62
C SER A 7 62.56 -9.61 -19.66
N SER A 8 62.50 -9.95 -20.95
CA SER A 8 61.51 -9.39 -21.90
C SER A 8 61.63 -10.03 -23.30
N LEU A 9 60.54 -10.65 -23.74
CA LEU A 9 60.31 -11.18 -25.10
C LEU A 9 59.89 -10.07 -26.09
N PRO A 10 60.17 -10.26 -27.40
CA PRO A 10 59.32 -9.75 -28.48
C PRO A 10 58.78 -10.87 -29.42
N PRO A 11 57.86 -10.57 -30.36
CA PRO A 11 56.59 -11.30 -30.57
C PRO A 11 56.61 -12.44 -31.62
N PRO A 12 55.55 -13.27 -31.70
CA PRO A 12 55.32 -14.19 -32.81
C PRO A 12 54.24 -13.72 -33.81
N ALA A 13 54.18 -14.46 -34.93
CA ALA A 13 53.18 -14.51 -36.01
C ALA A 13 53.57 -13.75 -37.29
N THR A 14 53.63 -14.40 -38.46
CA THR A 14 52.40 -14.86 -39.12
C THR A 14 52.60 -16.15 -39.93
N GLU A 15 52.06 -17.27 -39.45
CA GLU A 15 51.80 -18.45 -40.28
C GLU A 15 50.51 -18.24 -41.11
N GLY A 16 50.55 -18.69 -42.37
CA GLY A 16 49.47 -18.51 -43.34
C GLY A 16 48.16 -19.20 -42.94
N GLN A 17 47.05 -18.47 -43.07
CA GLN A 17 45.72 -19.04 -42.95
C GLN A 17 45.39 -19.95 -44.16
N PRO A 18 44.85 -21.16 -43.95
CA PRO A 18 44.39 -22.01 -45.03
C PRO A 18 43.06 -21.48 -45.60
N SER A 19 43.10 -20.94 -46.83
CA SER A 19 41.90 -20.54 -47.55
C SER A 19 41.14 -21.77 -48.07
N LEU A 20 40.03 -22.11 -47.41
CA LEU A 20 39.13 -23.17 -47.86
C LEU A 20 38.40 -22.75 -49.15
N ARG A 21 38.58 -23.55 -50.20
CA ARG A 21 38.03 -23.31 -51.55
C ARG A 21 36.52 -23.02 -51.53
N PRO A 22 36.04 -22.08 -52.36
CA PRO A 22 34.66 -21.53 -52.31
C PRO A 22 33.55 -22.58 -52.49
N GLU A 23 33.82 -23.71 -53.16
CA GLU A 23 32.83 -24.79 -53.27
C GLU A 23 32.48 -25.44 -51.93
N LYS A 24 33.47 -25.70 -51.06
CA LYS A 24 33.22 -26.30 -49.74
C LYS A 24 32.41 -25.36 -48.82
N ARG A 25 32.51 -24.04 -49.00
CA ARG A 25 31.69 -23.05 -48.27
C ARG A 25 30.22 -23.11 -48.68
N ARG A 26 29.91 -23.35 -49.95
CA ARG A 26 28.51 -23.49 -50.42
C ARG A 26 27.85 -24.75 -49.88
N TYR A 27 28.58 -25.87 -49.86
CA TYR A 27 28.10 -27.11 -49.25
C TYR A 27 27.93 -26.98 -47.73
N ALA A 28 28.88 -26.35 -47.04
CA ALA A 28 28.77 -26.12 -45.60
C ALA A 28 27.58 -25.22 -45.23
N LEU A 29 27.31 -24.16 -46.00
CA LEU A 29 26.16 -23.29 -45.78
C LEU A 29 24.83 -24.03 -46.03
N GLY A 30 24.77 -24.85 -47.08
CA GLY A 30 23.60 -25.67 -47.40
C GLY A 30 23.27 -26.70 -46.32
N VAL A 31 24.29 -27.37 -45.77
CA VAL A 31 24.11 -28.33 -44.67
C VAL A 31 23.61 -27.64 -43.39
N VAL A 32 24.17 -26.47 -43.05
CA VAL A 32 23.71 -25.71 -41.88
C VAL A 32 22.26 -25.25 -42.05
N LEU A 33 21.89 -24.79 -43.25
CA LEU A 33 20.51 -24.39 -43.55
C LEU A 33 19.53 -25.56 -43.41
N LEU A 34 19.91 -26.75 -43.89
CA LEU A 34 19.11 -27.96 -43.76
C LEU A 34 18.95 -28.40 -42.30
N ILE A 35 20.01 -28.30 -41.48
CA ILE A 35 19.94 -28.60 -40.04
C ILE A 35 18.99 -27.64 -39.32
N HIS A 36 19.07 -26.34 -39.62
CA HIS A 36 18.17 -25.34 -39.00
C HIS A 36 16.72 -25.54 -39.43
N LEU A 37 16.49 -25.88 -40.71
CA LEU A 37 15.15 -26.19 -41.20
C LEU A 37 14.57 -27.44 -40.54
N ALA A 38 15.38 -28.48 -40.37
CA ALA A 38 14.98 -29.71 -39.67
C ALA A 38 14.65 -29.45 -38.19
N LEU A 39 15.43 -28.62 -37.50
CA LEU A 39 15.17 -28.23 -36.11
C LEU A 39 13.89 -27.39 -35.97
N LEU A 40 13.63 -26.48 -36.91
CA LEU A 40 12.39 -25.69 -36.93
C LEU A 40 11.17 -26.58 -37.14
N ILE A 41 11.24 -27.51 -38.09
CA ILE A 41 10.18 -28.49 -38.35
C ILE A 41 9.95 -29.39 -37.13
N ALA A 42 11.02 -29.83 -36.45
CA ALA A 42 10.91 -30.62 -35.23
C ALA A 42 10.26 -29.83 -34.07
N MET A 43 10.54 -28.53 -33.94
CA MET A 43 9.85 -27.69 -32.94
C MET A 43 8.36 -27.49 -33.27
N LEU A 44 8.01 -27.32 -34.55
CA LEU A 44 6.62 -27.12 -35.00
C LEU A 44 5.79 -28.41 -34.93
N LEU A 45 6.42 -29.57 -35.15
CA LEU A 45 5.77 -30.89 -35.09
C LEU A 45 5.83 -31.52 -33.68
N SER A 46 6.57 -30.93 -32.74
CA SER A 46 6.60 -31.42 -31.36
C SER A 46 5.25 -31.13 -30.70
N PRO A 47 4.46 -32.16 -30.32
CA PRO A 47 3.26 -31.93 -29.55
C PRO A 47 3.72 -31.36 -28.21
N ALA A 48 3.45 -30.08 -27.98
CA ALA A 48 3.68 -29.44 -26.70
C ALA A 48 2.91 -30.25 -25.65
N ARG A 49 3.62 -31.12 -24.93
CA ARG A 49 3.10 -31.75 -23.72
C ARG A 49 2.93 -30.63 -22.71
N ARG A 50 1.74 -30.03 -22.72
CA ARG A 50 1.30 -29.18 -21.62
C ARG A 50 1.37 -30.07 -20.37
N PRO A 51 2.15 -29.70 -19.34
CA PRO A 51 2.05 -30.40 -18.07
C PRO A 51 0.59 -30.35 -17.63
N ALA A 52 0.05 -31.50 -17.22
CA ALA A 52 -1.31 -31.56 -16.72
C ALA A 52 -1.45 -30.58 -15.55
N PRO A 53 -2.57 -29.83 -15.45
CA PRO A 53 -2.81 -29.01 -14.27
C PRO A 53 -2.72 -29.92 -13.03
N PRO A 54 -2.11 -29.44 -11.93
CA PRO A 54 -2.12 -30.20 -10.69
C PRO A 54 -3.58 -30.51 -10.31
N PRO A 55 -3.88 -31.70 -9.76
CA PRO A 55 -5.23 -32.02 -9.34
C PRO A 55 -5.71 -30.94 -8.37
N PRO A 56 -6.97 -30.48 -8.46
CA PRO A 56 -7.50 -29.53 -7.50
C PRO A 56 -7.31 -30.15 -6.12
N ARG A 57 -6.57 -29.45 -5.24
CA ARG A 57 -6.57 -29.80 -3.82
C ARG A 57 -8.03 -29.73 -3.40
N ALA A 58 -8.55 -30.86 -2.91
CA ALA A 58 -9.81 -30.86 -2.20
C ALA A 58 -9.66 -29.84 -1.08
N LEU A 59 -10.26 -28.65 -1.23
CA LEU A 59 -10.68 -27.90 -0.07
C LEU A 59 -11.60 -28.86 0.66
N GLU A 60 -11.14 -29.38 1.79
CA GLU A 60 -12.08 -29.73 2.84
C GLU A 60 -12.79 -28.42 3.20
N THR A 61 -13.85 -28.12 2.47
CA THR A 61 -14.93 -27.30 2.98
C THR A 61 -15.45 -28.07 4.18
N ALA A 62 -14.91 -27.76 5.36
CA ALA A 62 -15.69 -27.86 6.57
C ALA A 62 -16.86 -26.89 6.37
N LEU A 63 -17.92 -27.40 5.73
CA LEU A 63 -19.25 -26.82 5.84
C LEU A 63 -19.52 -26.87 7.34
N ILE A 64 -19.35 -25.73 8.01
CA ILE A 64 -19.93 -25.57 9.34
C ILE A 64 -21.42 -25.55 9.05
N GLU A 65 -22.03 -26.73 9.09
CA GLU A 65 -23.45 -26.87 9.28
C GLU A 65 -23.73 -26.16 10.60
N GLU A 66 -24.29 -24.96 10.51
CA GLU A 66 -24.79 -24.24 11.66
C GLU A 66 -25.90 -25.09 12.25
N LYS A 67 -25.52 -25.90 13.23
CA LYS A 67 -26.44 -26.68 14.04
C LYS A 67 -27.29 -25.70 14.83
N VAL A 68 -28.42 -25.33 14.26
CA VAL A 68 -29.52 -24.67 14.96
C VAL A 68 -29.80 -25.51 16.21
N PRO A 69 -29.66 -24.95 17.42
CA PRO A 69 -29.98 -25.69 18.63
C PRO A 69 -31.47 -26.06 18.59
N GLU A 70 -31.76 -27.35 18.68
CA GLU A 70 -33.11 -27.86 18.77
C GLU A 70 -33.74 -27.36 20.07
N GLU A 71 -34.61 -26.36 19.96
CA GLU A 71 -35.35 -25.81 21.08
C GLU A 71 -36.39 -26.85 21.53
N LYS A 72 -36.14 -27.41 22.71
CA LYS A 72 -36.98 -28.39 23.39
C LYS A 72 -38.38 -27.79 23.58
N ILE A 73 -39.36 -28.29 22.82
CA ILE A 73 -40.77 -27.94 22.94
C ILE A 73 -41.22 -28.22 24.39
N PRO A 74 -41.67 -27.23 25.18
CA PRO A 74 -42.36 -27.48 26.42
C PRO A 74 -43.83 -27.84 26.14
N GLU A 75 -44.32 -28.82 26.89
CA GLU A 75 -45.72 -29.25 26.98
C GLU A 75 -46.69 -28.06 27.15
N PRO A 76 -47.93 -28.10 26.60
CA PRO A 76 -48.79 -26.93 26.56
C PRO A 76 -49.32 -26.56 27.95
N ALA A 77 -49.07 -25.31 28.36
CA ALA A 77 -49.67 -24.70 29.54
C ALA A 77 -51.13 -24.27 29.26
N PRO A 78 -52.00 -24.21 30.28
CA PRO A 78 -53.45 -24.16 30.12
C PRO A 78 -53.97 -22.82 29.57
N ALA A 79 -55.10 -22.90 28.86
CA ALA A 79 -55.82 -21.76 28.29
C ALA A 79 -56.44 -20.86 29.37
N ASN A 80 -55.81 -19.71 29.64
CA ASN A 80 -56.45 -18.40 29.86
C ASN A 80 -55.39 -17.39 30.34
N ILE A 81 -55.18 -16.31 29.58
CA ILE A 81 -54.92 -14.92 30.00
C ILE A 81 -54.67 -14.12 28.70
N ALA A 82 -55.48 -13.09 28.45
CA ALA A 82 -55.33 -12.21 27.29
C ALA A 82 -54.00 -11.43 27.33
N PRO A 83 -53.37 -11.11 26.19
CA PRO A 83 -52.11 -10.37 26.16
C PRO A 83 -52.30 -8.91 26.60
N PRO A 84 -51.32 -8.30 27.31
CA PRO A 84 -51.31 -6.86 27.52
C PRO A 84 -51.02 -6.12 26.21
N THR A 85 -51.88 -5.17 25.86
CA THR A 85 -51.65 -4.22 24.77
C THR A 85 -50.53 -3.26 25.16
N LEU A 86 -49.38 -3.36 24.51
CA LEU A 86 -48.31 -2.36 24.58
C LEU A 86 -48.65 -1.22 23.61
N ALA A 87 -48.83 -0.01 24.14
CA ALA A 87 -49.02 1.20 23.34
C ALA A 87 -47.72 1.59 22.61
N PRO A 88 -47.78 2.13 21.38
CA PRO A 88 -46.61 2.63 20.68
C PRO A 88 -46.03 3.88 21.38
N PRO A 89 -44.70 4.12 21.28
CA PRO A 89 -44.06 5.29 21.88
C PRO A 89 -44.53 6.60 21.21
N PRO A 90 -44.59 7.73 21.94
CA PRO A 90 -45.04 8.99 21.36
C PRO A 90 -44.00 9.54 20.36
N LEU A 91 -44.49 9.96 19.20
CA LEU A 91 -43.71 10.72 18.23
C LEU A 91 -43.42 12.12 18.79
N LEU A 92 -42.15 12.49 18.87
CA LEU A 92 -41.72 13.86 19.17
C LEU A 92 -41.96 14.73 17.92
N VAL A 93 -42.93 15.63 18.01
CA VAL A 93 -43.21 16.65 16.98
C VAL A 93 -42.30 17.85 17.23
N PRO A 94 -41.50 18.32 16.24
CA PRO A 94 -40.72 19.54 16.39
C PRO A 94 -41.63 20.79 16.46
N PRO A 95 -41.22 21.86 17.18
CA PRO A 95 -42.03 23.08 17.27
C PRO A 95 -42.14 23.79 15.90
N PRO A 96 -43.27 24.47 15.63
CA PRO A 96 -43.48 25.15 14.36
C PRO A 96 -42.54 26.36 14.23
N LEU A 97 -41.99 26.55 13.03
CA LEU A 97 -41.25 27.75 12.65
C LEU A 97 -42.20 28.97 12.64
N PRO A 98 -41.76 30.16 13.08
CA PRO A 98 -42.60 31.36 13.04
C PRO A 98 -42.86 31.78 11.59
N VAL A 99 -44.14 31.99 11.28
CA VAL A 99 -44.64 32.49 10.00
C VAL A 99 -44.39 34.01 9.95
N PRO A 100 -43.83 34.57 8.87
CA PRO A 100 -43.77 36.03 8.72
C PRO A 100 -45.17 36.59 8.42
N ASP A 101 -45.65 37.51 9.26
CA ASP A 101 -46.90 38.24 9.04
C ASP A 101 -46.78 39.16 7.81
N VAL A 102 -47.60 38.87 6.80
CA VAL A 102 -47.83 39.77 5.66
C VAL A 102 -48.97 40.71 6.05
N VAL A 103 -48.66 42.00 6.21
CA VAL A 103 -49.65 43.07 6.37
C VAL A 103 -49.83 43.80 5.02
N PRO A 104 -51.05 43.95 4.49
CA PRO A 104 -51.31 44.73 3.29
C PRO A 104 -51.41 46.25 3.55
N ASP A 105 -50.98 47.03 2.56
CA ASP A 105 -50.86 48.49 2.50
C ASP A 105 -52.09 49.32 2.94
N ALA A 106 -51.86 50.40 3.71
CA ALA A 106 -52.61 51.66 3.63
C ALA A 106 -51.96 52.83 4.43
N VAL A 107 -51.54 53.87 3.69
CA VAL A 107 -51.62 55.33 3.98
C VAL A 107 -50.73 56.00 5.06
N ARG A 108 -49.61 56.56 4.56
CA ARG A 108 -48.92 57.86 4.82
C ARG A 108 -49.39 58.81 5.96
N ALA A 109 -48.48 59.16 6.90
CA ALA A 109 -48.24 60.50 7.50
C ALA A 109 -46.88 60.53 8.29
N PRO A 110 -46.30 61.69 8.66
CA PRO A 110 -44.86 61.96 8.48
C PRO A 110 -43.92 61.58 9.64
N ALA A 111 -42.62 61.56 9.32
CA ALA A 111 -41.51 61.19 10.18
C ALA A 111 -41.34 62.07 11.44
N PRO A 112 -41.04 61.47 12.61
CA PRO A 112 -40.43 62.16 13.73
C PRO A 112 -38.89 62.06 13.70
N VAL A 113 -38.26 63.16 14.09
CA VAL A 113 -36.81 63.43 14.19
C VAL A 113 -36.08 62.41 15.09
N PRO A 114 -34.82 62.01 14.78
CA PRO A 114 -34.07 61.13 15.66
C PRO A 114 -33.66 61.83 16.97
N ALA A 115 -33.91 61.18 18.11
CA ALA A 115 -33.40 61.57 19.42
C ALA A 115 -31.90 61.19 19.56
N PRO A 116 -31.11 61.91 20.38
CA PRO A 116 -29.67 61.73 20.45
C PRO A 116 -29.27 60.42 21.15
N ALA A 117 -28.17 59.82 20.68
CA ALA A 117 -27.59 58.60 21.24
C ALA A 117 -27.09 58.82 22.69
N PRO A 118 -27.24 57.85 23.60
CA PRO A 118 -26.63 57.90 24.93
C PRO A 118 -25.11 57.70 24.85
N ALA A 119 -24.37 58.46 25.67
CA ALA A 119 -22.92 58.44 25.77
C ALA A 119 -22.36 57.09 26.25
N PRO A 120 -21.13 56.71 25.85
CA PRO A 120 -20.53 55.44 26.25
C PRO A 120 -20.12 55.43 27.73
N ALA A 121 -20.39 54.31 28.41
CA ALA A 121 -19.92 54.03 29.76
C ALA A 121 -18.39 53.82 29.78
N PRO A 122 -17.69 54.19 30.88
CA PRO A 122 -16.23 54.12 30.96
C PRO A 122 -15.72 52.68 31.03
N ALA A 123 -14.60 52.44 30.36
CA ALA A 123 -13.90 51.17 30.33
C ALA A 123 -13.36 50.76 31.72
N PRO A 124 -13.36 49.45 32.07
CA PRO A 124 -12.74 48.97 33.30
C PRO A 124 -11.21 49.11 33.23
N ALA A 125 -10.61 49.45 34.38
CA ALA A 125 -9.18 49.67 34.59
C ALA A 125 -8.32 48.42 34.32
N PRO A 126 -7.04 48.58 33.95
CA PRO A 126 -6.15 47.47 33.65
C PRO A 126 -5.79 46.67 34.92
N ALA A 127 -5.86 45.35 34.82
CA ALA A 127 -5.34 44.44 35.83
C ALA A 127 -3.81 44.57 35.97
N PRO A 128 -3.24 44.38 37.17
CA PRO A 128 -1.81 44.53 37.41
C PRO A 128 -0.98 43.49 36.63
N ALA A 129 0.18 43.93 36.15
CA ALA A 129 1.14 43.13 35.40
C ALA A 129 1.60 41.89 36.20
N ALA A 130 1.60 40.73 35.54
CA ALA A 130 2.25 39.54 36.05
C ALA A 130 3.76 39.76 36.22
N PRO A 131 4.40 39.18 37.26
CA PRO A 131 5.86 39.26 37.43
C PRO A 131 6.60 38.57 36.27
N PRO A 132 7.86 38.96 35.99
CA PRO A 132 8.60 38.40 34.87
C PRO A 132 8.91 36.93 35.12
N VAL A 133 8.50 36.07 34.19
CA VAL A 133 8.94 34.68 34.14
C VAL A 133 10.44 34.68 33.81
N PRO A 134 11.29 33.99 34.60
CA PRO A 134 12.71 33.90 34.28
C PRO A 134 12.91 33.09 32.99
N ALA A 135 13.74 33.60 32.09
CA ALA A 135 14.09 32.93 30.84
C ALA A 135 14.69 31.55 31.12
N PRO A 136 14.24 30.47 30.43
CA PRO A 136 15.10 29.33 30.26
C PRO A 136 16.13 29.68 29.18
N LEU A 137 17.40 29.55 29.55
CA LEU A 137 18.51 29.52 28.61
C LEU A 137 18.21 28.52 27.49
N ALA A 138 18.53 28.95 26.28
CA ALA A 138 18.50 28.19 25.05
C ALA A 138 19.11 26.78 25.20
N LYS A 139 18.36 25.78 24.75
CA LYS A 139 18.82 24.83 23.74
C LYS A 139 17.67 24.64 22.74
N GLU A 140 17.97 24.90 21.48
CA GLU A 140 17.09 24.78 20.33
C GLU A 140 16.32 23.45 20.36
N VAL A 141 15.01 23.54 20.55
CA VAL A 141 14.12 22.50 20.04
C VAL A 141 13.89 22.87 18.58
N VAL A 142 14.73 22.31 17.71
CA VAL A 142 14.44 22.25 16.28
C VAL A 142 13.07 21.63 16.15
N ALA A 143 12.11 22.41 15.63
CA ALA A 143 10.82 21.91 15.20
C ALA A 143 11.09 20.79 14.20
N SER A 144 11.00 19.54 14.66
CA SER A 144 11.15 18.40 13.77
C SER A 144 9.91 18.38 12.90
N ALA A 145 10.09 18.69 11.62
CA ALA A 145 9.14 18.29 10.59
C ALA A 145 8.72 16.82 10.83
N PRO A 146 7.46 16.43 10.54
CA PRO A 146 7.04 15.04 10.66
C PRO A 146 8.07 14.15 9.95
N PRO A 147 8.48 13.02 10.56
CA PRO A 147 9.56 12.20 10.04
C PRO A 147 9.20 11.85 8.59
N LYS A 148 10.04 12.28 7.66
CA LYS A 148 9.84 12.01 6.23
C LYS A 148 9.78 10.50 6.10
N LEU A 149 8.66 9.92 5.71
CA LEU A 149 8.61 8.46 5.56
C LEU A 149 9.49 7.98 4.39
N PHE A 150 9.85 8.89 3.47
CA PHE A 150 10.57 8.62 2.23
C PHE A 150 11.86 9.42 2.22
N GLU A 151 12.97 8.71 2.21
CA GLU A 151 14.29 9.25 1.91
C GLU A 151 14.96 8.34 0.90
N GLU A 152 16.00 8.85 0.27
CA GLU A 152 16.93 8.05 -0.50
C GLU A 152 17.48 6.93 0.40
N CYS A 153 17.64 5.75 -0.19
CA CYS A 153 18.00 4.56 0.57
C CYS A 153 19.44 4.65 1.08
N ALA A 154 19.61 5.12 2.31
CA ALA A 154 20.90 5.07 2.99
C ALA A 154 21.15 3.69 3.63
N GLU A 155 22.36 3.16 3.48
CA GLU A 155 22.74 1.81 3.94
C GLU A 155 22.53 1.60 5.46
N ALA A 156 22.71 2.64 6.28
CA ALA A 156 22.54 2.58 7.74
C ALA A 156 21.17 3.10 8.25
N SER A 157 20.16 3.15 7.38
CA SER A 157 18.83 3.64 7.75
C SER A 157 18.00 2.60 8.51
N ASP A 158 17.19 3.07 9.46
CA ASP A 158 16.11 2.33 10.12
C ASP A 158 14.91 2.07 9.17
N ARG A 159 15.01 2.53 7.91
CA ARG A 159 14.05 2.32 6.83
C ARG A 159 14.45 1.13 5.97
N HIS A 160 14.10 -0.04 6.47
CA HIS A 160 14.48 -1.31 5.85
C HIS A 160 13.60 -1.69 4.65
N MET A 161 12.40 -1.11 4.52
CA MET A 161 11.55 -1.37 3.36
C MET A 161 12.04 -0.58 2.15
N VAL A 162 12.16 -1.25 1.01
CA VAL A 162 12.59 -0.62 -0.25
C VAL A 162 11.41 -0.58 -1.20
N ALA A 163 11.05 0.61 -1.67
CA ALA A 163 9.98 0.79 -2.65
C ALA A 163 10.53 1.32 -3.97
N ASP A 164 10.22 0.60 -5.03
CA ASP A 164 10.36 1.10 -6.39
C ASP A 164 9.08 1.84 -6.78
N VAL A 165 9.24 3.08 -7.24
CA VAL A 165 8.14 3.98 -7.57
C VAL A 165 7.90 3.97 -9.06
N TYR A 166 6.65 3.82 -9.49
CA TYR A 166 6.23 3.78 -10.89
C TYR A 166 5.28 4.94 -11.17
N ARG A 167 5.44 5.57 -12.34
CA ARG A 167 4.43 6.47 -12.90
C ARG A 167 3.48 5.66 -13.78
N LEU A 168 2.18 5.80 -13.53
CA LEU A 168 1.11 5.14 -14.26
C LEU A 168 0.43 6.15 -15.20
N ALA A 169 -0.31 5.63 -16.17
CA ALA A 169 -1.14 6.45 -17.03
C ALA A 169 -2.52 6.64 -16.37
N ALA A 170 -3.19 7.74 -16.70
CA ALA A 170 -4.57 7.94 -16.30
C ALA A 170 -5.45 6.81 -16.86
N GLY A 171 -6.34 6.27 -16.02
CA GLY A 171 -7.23 5.16 -16.35
C GLY A 171 -6.67 3.76 -16.05
N ASN A 172 -5.42 3.63 -15.59
CA ASN A 172 -4.91 2.36 -15.05
C ASN A 172 -5.74 1.94 -13.82
N GLN A 173 -6.00 0.64 -13.66
CA GLN A 173 -6.97 0.16 -12.65
C GLN A 173 -6.37 -0.80 -11.64
N SER A 174 -5.08 -1.14 -11.76
CA SER A 174 -4.51 -2.25 -11.02
C SER A 174 -3.02 -2.10 -10.74
N VAL A 175 -2.54 -2.72 -9.66
CA VAL A 175 -1.11 -2.92 -9.40
C VAL A 175 -0.40 -3.66 -10.54
N TYR A 176 -1.11 -4.47 -11.32
CA TYR A 176 -0.57 -5.22 -12.44
C TYR A 176 -0.22 -4.31 -13.63
N ASP A 177 -0.75 -3.09 -13.68
CA ASP A 177 -0.38 -2.11 -14.71
C ASP A 177 1.05 -1.55 -14.55
N MET A 178 1.71 -1.84 -13.42
CA MET A 178 3.14 -1.61 -13.24
C MET A 178 4.01 -2.60 -14.04
N ARG A 179 3.47 -3.76 -14.45
CA ARG A 179 4.25 -4.80 -15.14
C ARG A 179 4.84 -4.25 -16.45
N GLY A 180 6.12 -4.54 -16.68
CA GLY A 180 6.84 -4.09 -17.87
C GLY A 180 7.24 -2.60 -17.85
N ARG A 181 6.86 -1.83 -16.82
CA ARG A 181 7.31 -0.45 -16.64
C ARG A 181 8.64 -0.41 -15.90
N LYS A 182 9.37 0.69 -16.08
CA LYS A 182 10.60 0.96 -15.32
C LYS A 182 10.28 1.88 -14.14
N PRO A 183 10.86 1.63 -12.96
CA PRO A 183 10.69 2.53 -11.84
C PRO A 183 11.35 3.90 -12.14
N ILE A 184 10.71 4.97 -11.68
CA ILE A 184 11.19 6.35 -11.83
C ILE A 184 12.15 6.76 -10.71
N LYS A 185 12.03 6.14 -9.54
CA LYS A 185 12.91 6.33 -8.37
C LYS A 185 12.76 5.16 -7.40
N ARG A 186 13.70 5.05 -6.48
CA ARG A 186 13.61 4.16 -5.31
C ARG A 186 13.76 4.94 -4.04
N VAL A 187 12.97 4.53 -3.08
CA VAL A 187 12.81 5.19 -1.78
C VAL A 187 12.74 4.13 -0.71
N CYS A 188 13.04 4.53 0.52
CA CYS A 188 13.01 3.63 1.66
C CYS A 188 11.99 4.08 2.70
N LEU A 189 11.21 3.12 3.22
CA LEU A 189 10.15 3.34 4.22
C LEU A 189 10.50 2.71 5.56
N ALA A 190 10.07 3.40 6.62
CA ALA A 190 10.14 2.93 8.00
C ALA A 190 9.01 1.95 8.34
N GLN A 191 7.81 2.20 7.81
CA GLN A 191 6.57 1.53 8.17
C GLN A 191 5.50 1.71 7.09
N LEU A 192 4.42 0.94 7.19
CA LEU A 192 3.23 0.98 6.33
C LEU A 192 2.02 1.35 7.18
N ASP A 193 1.93 2.62 7.55
CA ASP A 193 0.92 3.20 8.44
C ASP A 193 0.28 4.47 7.85
N ILE A 194 0.05 4.47 6.54
CA ILE A 194 -0.65 5.56 5.87
C ILE A 194 -2.15 5.40 6.09
N VAL A 195 -2.63 5.98 7.18
CA VAL A 195 -4.06 6.09 7.48
C VAL A 195 -4.81 6.83 6.36
N PRO A 196 -6.12 6.54 6.19
CA PRO A 196 -6.96 7.27 5.25
C PRO A 196 -6.79 8.78 5.38
N ARG A 197 -6.49 9.43 4.25
CA ARG A 197 -6.24 10.86 4.16
C ARG A 197 -6.59 11.38 2.79
N SER A 198 -6.61 12.71 2.63
CA SER A 198 -6.82 13.29 1.32
C SER A 198 -5.64 12.97 0.40
N PHE A 199 -5.93 12.52 -0.83
CA PHE A 199 -4.90 12.27 -1.84
C PHE A 199 -4.03 13.51 -2.12
N ARG A 200 -4.56 14.72 -1.89
CA ARG A 200 -3.87 16.00 -2.09
C ARG A 200 -2.65 16.18 -1.19
N GLU A 201 -2.64 15.49 -0.05
CA GLU A 201 -1.49 15.45 0.85
C GLU A 201 -0.37 14.55 0.27
N GLY A 202 -0.73 13.69 -0.68
CA GLY A 202 0.13 12.73 -1.34
C GLY A 202 0.57 11.61 -0.42
N PHE A 203 1.32 10.67 -1.00
CA PHE A 203 2.08 9.74 -0.19
C PHE A 203 3.21 10.52 0.52
N PRO A 204 3.40 10.40 1.85
CA PRO A 204 4.42 11.17 2.56
C PRO A 204 5.77 11.13 1.87
N GLY A 205 6.42 12.26 1.60
CA GLY A 205 7.74 12.30 0.95
C GLY A 205 7.80 11.86 -0.54
N MET A 206 6.65 11.68 -1.20
CA MET A 206 6.58 11.51 -2.66
C MET A 206 6.47 12.83 -3.44
N GLY A 207 6.43 13.98 -2.75
CA GLY A 207 6.33 15.31 -3.36
C GLY A 207 4.97 15.53 -4.01
N SER A 208 4.94 16.07 -5.23
CA SER A 208 3.70 16.38 -5.97
C SER A 208 3.06 15.19 -6.68
N THR A 209 3.56 13.96 -6.46
CA THR A 209 2.96 12.76 -7.07
C THR A 209 1.83 12.28 -6.16
N ILE A 210 0.59 12.62 -6.55
CA ILE A 210 -0.61 12.40 -5.74
C ILE A 210 -1.59 11.39 -6.35
N GLU A 211 -1.53 11.13 -7.65
CA GLU A 211 -2.38 10.18 -8.38
C GLU A 211 -1.56 9.47 -9.46
N TRP A 212 -2.10 8.37 -9.97
CA TRP A 212 -1.55 7.59 -11.08
C TRP A 212 -0.09 7.21 -10.84
N PHE A 213 0.17 6.61 -9.69
CA PHE A 213 1.46 6.06 -9.35
C PHE A 213 1.31 4.68 -8.71
N GLY A 214 2.40 3.92 -8.73
CA GLY A 214 2.44 2.63 -8.06
C GLY A 214 3.73 2.46 -7.26
N LEU A 215 3.68 1.59 -6.27
CA LEU A 215 4.81 1.21 -5.42
C LEU A 215 4.97 -0.32 -5.47
N ASP A 216 6.19 -0.79 -5.71
CA ASP A 216 6.59 -2.18 -5.45
C ASP A 216 7.51 -2.18 -4.23
N ILE A 217 6.93 -2.44 -3.06
CA ILE A 217 7.57 -2.37 -1.75
C ILE A 217 8.03 -3.76 -1.34
N ARG A 218 9.31 -3.90 -1.01
CA ARG A 218 9.94 -5.16 -0.63
C ARG A 218 10.71 -5.03 0.67
N PHE A 219 10.55 -6.03 1.52
CA PHE A 219 11.19 -6.13 2.83
C PHE A 219 11.16 -7.58 3.30
N THR A 220 11.92 -7.88 4.35
CA THR A 220 11.82 -9.16 5.05
C THR A 220 11.18 -8.96 6.41
N VAL A 221 10.51 -9.97 6.93
CA VAL A 221 9.97 -9.98 8.29
C VAL A 221 10.49 -11.21 9.02
N ASN A 222 11.08 -11.02 10.19
CA ASN A 222 11.48 -12.11 11.07
C ASN A 222 10.29 -12.54 11.95
N ILE A 223 9.68 -13.68 11.63
CA ILE A 223 8.57 -14.26 12.36
C ILE A 223 9.12 -15.02 13.57
N ALA A 224 8.69 -14.62 14.76
CA ALA A 224 9.24 -15.11 16.03
C ALA A 224 8.84 -16.56 16.34
N GLU A 225 7.67 -16.99 15.88
CA GLU A 225 7.09 -18.31 16.18
C GLU A 225 6.26 -18.86 15.02
N THR A 226 6.31 -20.19 14.84
CA THR A 226 5.46 -20.88 13.87
C THR A 226 4.03 -20.90 14.40
N ALA A 227 3.14 -20.17 13.77
CA ALA A 227 1.76 -20.04 14.21
C ALA A 227 0.84 -19.51 13.11
N THR A 228 -0.46 -19.45 13.39
CA THR A 228 -1.43 -18.78 12.54
C THR A 228 -1.54 -17.31 12.93
N TRP A 229 -1.19 -16.44 11.99
CA TRP A 229 -1.26 -14.99 12.11
C TRP A 229 -2.50 -14.48 11.36
N GLU A 230 -3.07 -13.37 11.82
CA GLU A 230 -4.06 -12.61 11.06
C GLU A 230 -3.37 -11.40 10.46
N LEU A 231 -3.47 -11.20 9.15
CA LEU A 231 -2.94 -10.03 8.45
C LEU A 231 -4.11 -9.16 8.01
N MET A 232 -3.90 -7.85 7.99
CA MET A 232 -4.84 -6.87 7.44
C MET A 232 -4.10 -5.89 6.55
N LEU A 233 -4.61 -5.72 5.35
CA LEU A 233 -4.15 -4.76 4.35
C LEU A 233 -5.26 -3.78 4.07
N LEU A 234 -5.07 -2.52 4.42
CA LEU A 234 -5.96 -1.42 4.04
C LEU A 234 -5.33 -0.65 2.88
N ALA A 235 -6.11 -0.40 1.84
CA ALA A 235 -5.68 0.32 0.64
C ALA A 235 -6.77 1.26 0.12
N ASP A 236 -6.31 2.39 -0.41
CA ASP A 236 -6.98 3.24 -1.39
C ASP A 236 -5.87 3.74 -2.33
N ASP A 237 -5.87 3.43 -3.63
CA ASP A 237 -6.84 2.55 -4.31
C ASP A 237 -6.51 1.08 -3.99
N GLY A 238 -5.71 0.40 -4.82
CA GLY A 238 -5.51 -1.04 -4.71
C GLY A 238 -4.13 -1.45 -4.21
N ALA A 239 -4.08 -2.57 -3.49
CA ALA A 239 -2.84 -3.21 -3.07
C ALA A 239 -2.92 -4.74 -3.08
N VAL A 240 -1.79 -5.38 -3.33
CA VAL A 240 -1.62 -6.84 -3.24
C VAL A 240 -0.44 -7.15 -2.34
N LEU A 241 -0.67 -7.95 -1.30
CA LEU A 241 0.38 -8.49 -0.43
C LEU A 241 0.75 -9.90 -0.90
N SER A 242 2.04 -10.12 -1.04
CA SER A 242 2.64 -11.43 -1.25
C SER A 242 3.65 -11.75 -0.15
N ILE A 243 3.68 -13.00 0.29
CA ILE A 243 4.67 -13.53 1.24
C ILE A 243 5.32 -14.75 0.59
N ASP A 244 6.65 -14.77 0.53
CA ASP A 244 7.44 -15.80 -0.14
C ASP A 244 6.95 -16.13 -1.56
N ASP A 245 6.73 -15.06 -2.33
CA ASP A 245 6.25 -15.09 -3.71
C ASP A 245 4.81 -15.61 -3.92
N GLU A 246 4.08 -15.95 -2.85
CA GLU A 246 2.66 -16.30 -2.90
C GLU A 246 1.78 -15.09 -2.58
N ASN A 247 0.75 -14.81 -3.40
CA ASN A 247 -0.24 -13.79 -3.07
C ASN A 247 -1.10 -14.24 -1.88
N VAL A 248 -1.11 -13.44 -0.80
CA VAL A 248 -1.84 -13.76 0.43
C VAL A 248 -3.07 -12.87 0.64
N ILE A 249 -3.01 -11.62 0.19
CA ILE A 249 -4.14 -10.70 0.16
C ILE A 249 -4.16 -10.03 -1.21
N ASP A 250 -5.30 -10.12 -1.89
CA ASP A 250 -5.60 -9.36 -3.09
C ASP A 250 -6.68 -8.32 -2.74
N ASN A 251 -6.26 -7.06 -2.62
CA ASN A 251 -7.11 -5.89 -2.38
C ASN A 251 -6.87 -4.89 -3.53
N ASP A 252 -6.78 -5.39 -4.76
CA ASP A 252 -6.51 -4.61 -5.96
C ASP A 252 -7.79 -4.00 -6.55
N GLY A 253 -7.62 -3.04 -7.46
CA GLY A 253 -8.72 -2.30 -8.07
C GLY A 253 -8.88 -0.89 -7.53
N ILE A 254 -9.74 -0.10 -8.19
CA ILE A 254 -10.10 1.25 -7.77
C ILE A 254 -11.21 1.15 -6.72
N HIS A 255 -10.95 1.63 -5.51
CA HIS A 255 -11.91 1.63 -4.42
C HIS A 255 -11.49 2.58 -3.29
N ALA A 256 -12.48 3.05 -2.53
CA ALA A 256 -12.26 3.83 -1.31
C ALA A 256 -11.47 3.02 -0.25
N PRO A 257 -10.98 3.65 0.84
CA PRO A 257 -10.12 2.98 1.82
C PRO A 257 -10.82 1.78 2.45
N THR A 258 -10.37 0.58 2.06
CA THR A 258 -11.04 -0.67 2.41
C THR A 258 -10.02 -1.66 3.01
N PRO A 259 -10.23 -2.15 4.24
CA PRO A 259 -9.39 -3.19 4.82
C PRO A 259 -9.82 -4.57 4.33
N VAL A 260 -8.85 -5.39 3.94
CA VAL A 260 -9.02 -6.83 3.70
C VAL A 260 -8.11 -7.60 4.66
N ALA A 261 -8.66 -8.63 5.30
CA ALA A 261 -7.94 -9.44 6.26
C ALA A 261 -7.91 -10.92 5.85
N THR A 262 -6.84 -11.62 6.23
CA THR A 262 -6.71 -13.06 6.03
C THR A 262 -5.98 -13.72 7.20
N ARG A 263 -6.14 -15.03 7.35
CA ARG A 263 -5.34 -15.85 8.26
C ARG A 263 -4.33 -16.66 7.48
N ILE A 264 -3.09 -16.67 7.94
CA ILE A 264 -2.01 -17.41 7.30
C ILE A 264 -1.15 -18.09 8.36
N LYS A 265 -0.76 -19.34 8.08
CA LYS A 265 0.26 -20.02 8.86
C LYS A 265 1.63 -19.55 8.39
N LEU A 266 2.39 -18.92 9.27
CA LEU A 266 3.78 -18.55 9.02
C LEU A 266 4.69 -19.43 9.86
N GLU A 267 5.81 -19.84 9.28
CA GLU A 267 6.84 -20.56 10.00
C GLU A 267 7.71 -19.57 10.79
N LYS A 268 8.38 -20.05 11.84
CA LYS A 268 9.39 -19.25 12.52
C LYS A 268 10.56 -19.05 11.55
N GLY A 269 10.98 -17.80 11.37
CA GLY A 269 12.14 -17.47 10.54
C GLY A 269 11.93 -16.22 9.71
N LEU A 270 12.83 -16.00 8.75
CA LEU A 270 12.81 -14.85 7.87
C LEU A 270 11.92 -15.14 6.66
N HIS A 271 10.92 -14.29 6.44
CA HIS A 271 9.99 -14.36 5.32
C HIS A 271 10.13 -13.13 4.42
N ASN A 272 9.99 -13.32 3.11
CA ASN A 272 10.05 -12.23 2.14
C ASN A 272 8.64 -11.64 1.95
N PHE A 273 8.49 -10.36 2.25
CA PHE A 273 7.24 -9.63 2.05
C PHE A 273 7.37 -8.73 0.82
N ARG A 274 6.35 -8.76 -0.02
CA ARG A 274 6.22 -7.86 -1.16
C ARG A 274 4.82 -7.26 -1.17
N LEU A 275 4.73 -5.96 -1.03
CA LEU A 275 3.48 -5.22 -1.13
C LEU A 275 3.53 -4.39 -2.41
N ARG A 276 2.63 -4.67 -3.34
CA ARG A 276 2.39 -3.82 -4.50
C ARG A 276 1.20 -2.94 -4.22
N TYR A 277 1.30 -1.67 -4.54
CA TYR A 277 0.25 -0.67 -4.31
C TYR A 277 0.11 0.20 -5.55
N PHE A 278 -1.10 0.68 -5.82
CA PHE A 278 -1.34 1.73 -6.80
C PHE A 278 -2.35 2.75 -6.25
N GLN A 279 -2.11 4.01 -6.59
CA GLN A 279 -3.11 5.08 -6.48
C GLN A 279 -3.55 5.44 -7.89
N GLY A 280 -4.85 5.33 -8.13
CA GLY A 280 -5.58 5.86 -9.28
C GLY A 280 -6.11 7.27 -8.97
N PRO A 281 -7.40 7.54 -9.19
CA PRO A 281 -8.01 8.84 -8.93
C PRO A 281 -8.38 9.03 -7.45
N GLY A 282 -8.37 10.27 -6.97
CA GLY A 282 -8.85 10.63 -5.63
C GLY A 282 -10.36 10.40 -5.43
N PRO A 283 -10.91 10.77 -4.24
CA PRO A 283 -10.44 11.87 -3.40
C PRO A 283 -9.51 11.49 -2.24
N ASP A 284 -9.32 10.21 -1.95
CA ASP A 284 -8.58 9.75 -0.78
C ASP A 284 -7.35 8.94 -1.20
N LEU A 285 -6.52 8.60 -0.22
CA LEU A 285 -5.34 7.76 -0.35
C LEU A 285 -5.12 7.04 0.98
N ALA A 286 -4.78 5.75 0.93
CA ALA A 286 -4.46 4.98 2.13
C ALA A 286 -3.58 3.76 1.81
N LEU A 287 -2.68 3.42 2.73
CA LEU A 287 -1.92 2.18 2.67
C LEU A 287 -1.44 1.78 4.07
N MET A 288 -2.01 0.70 4.61
CA MET A 288 -1.63 0.17 5.92
C MET A 288 -1.45 -1.34 5.87
N LEU A 289 -0.38 -1.83 6.51
CA LEU A 289 -0.19 -3.24 6.78
C LEU A 289 -0.14 -3.46 8.29
N ALA A 290 -1.11 -4.19 8.81
CA ALA A 290 -1.20 -4.57 10.20
C ALA A 290 -1.30 -6.09 10.34
N TRP A 291 -1.00 -6.57 11.55
CA TRP A 291 -1.11 -7.97 11.89
C TRP A 291 -1.67 -8.16 13.31
N LYS A 292 -2.17 -9.36 13.57
CA LYS A 292 -2.57 -9.82 14.88
C LYS A 292 -1.77 -11.07 15.19
N LYS A 293 -0.98 -10.98 16.26
CA LYS A 293 -0.23 -12.12 16.80
C LYS A 293 -1.19 -13.23 17.25
N PRO A 294 -0.75 -14.50 17.25
CA PRO A 294 -1.51 -15.58 17.86
C PRO A 294 -1.93 -15.20 19.29
N GLY A 295 -3.23 -15.28 19.58
CA GLY A 295 -3.79 -14.94 20.90
C GLY A 295 -3.91 -13.44 21.23
N ALA A 296 -3.49 -12.53 20.34
CA ALA A 296 -3.72 -11.10 20.54
C ALA A 296 -5.18 -10.71 20.23
N ALA A 297 -5.71 -9.73 20.95
CA ALA A 297 -7.05 -9.19 20.74
C ALA A 297 -7.11 -8.24 19.54
N ASP A 298 -6.14 -7.32 19.46
CA ASP A 298 -6.14 -6.21 18.50
C ASP A 298 -5.05 -6.35 17.43
N TYR A 299 -5.30 -5.72 16.29
CA TYR A 299 -4.28 -5.50 15.27
C TYR A 299 -3.23 -4.49 15.74
N SER A 300 -1.99 -4.69 15.30
CA SER A 300 -0.88 -3.78 15.49
C SER A 300 -0.06 -3.67 14.21
N TYR A 301 0.71 -2.61 14.06
CA TYR A 301 1.70 -2.55 12.98
C TYR A 301 2.81 -3.57 13.21
N LEU A 302 3.47 -3.97 12.14
CA LEU A 302 4.68 -4.79 12.21
C LEU A 302 5.76 -4.00 12.96
N PRO A 303 6.30 -4.50 14.08
CA PRO A 303 7.39 -3.85 14.78
C PRO A 303 8.59 -3.68 13.86
N ARG A 304 9.14 -2.47 13.80
CA ARG A 304 10.30 -2.13 12.96
C ARG A 304 11.51 -3.01 13.23
N SER A 305 11.67 -3.50 14.46
CA SER A 305 12.74 -4.42 14.86
C SER A 305 12.66 -5.80 14.19
N LEU A 306 11.50 -6.17 13.62
CA LEU A 306 11.33 -7.42 12.88
C LEU A 306 11.47 -7.22 11.37
N ILE A 307 11.54 -5.98 10.90
CA ILE A 307 11.59 -5.63 9.48
C ILE A 307 13.06 -5.52 9.04
N GLY A 308 13.42 -6.22 7.98
CA GLY A 308 14.75 -6.22 7.38
C GLY A 308 14.74 -5.84 5.91
N ARG A 309 15.94 -5.59 5.37
CA ARG A 309 16.15 -5.27 3.95
C ARG A 309 15.79 -6.47 3.09
N PRO A 310 15.19 -6.27 1.90
CA PRO A 310 15.01 -7.36 0.95
C PRO A 310 16.37 -7.92 0.52
N PRO A 311 16.47 -9.21 0.15
CA PRO A 311 17.73 -9.81 -0.27
C PRO A 311 18.36 -9.08 -1.46
N ALA A 312 19.68 -8.96 -1.47
CA ALA A 312 20.41 -8.34 -2.58
C ALA A 312 20.08 -9.03 -3.92
N GLY A 313 19.96 -8.26 -5.00
CA GLY A 313 19.64 -8.78 -6.34
C GLY A 313 18.15 -9.04 -6.61
N THR A 314 17.26 -8.89 -5.62
CA THR A 314 15.81 -9.00 -5.83
C THR A 314 15.19 -7.74 -6.46
N LEU A 315 15.91 -6.62 -6.43
CA LEU A 315 15.43 -5.31 -6.88
C LEU A 315 15.76 -5.04 -8.37
N PRO A 316 14.80 -4.52 -9.16
CA PRO A 316 15.04 -4.02 -10.51
C PRO A 316 16.19 -2.98 -10.61
N PRO A 317 16.87 -2.84 -11.75
CA PRO A 317 17.84 -1.77 -11.96
C PRO A 317 17.13 -0.41 -12.10
N ILE A 318 17.77 0.65 -11.60
CA ILE A 318 17.30 2.05 -11.75
C ILE A 318 18.29 2.80 -12.61
N ARG A 319 17.82 3.56 -13.60
CA ARG A 319 18.67 4.55 -14.26
C ARG A 319 18.90 5.68 -13.27
N GLN A 320 20.11 5.78 -12.73
CA GLN A 320 20.55 7.04 -12.15
C GLN A 320 20.55 8.07 -13.29
N LYS A 321 19.91 9.21 -13.04
CA LYS A 321 19.90 10.32 -13.97
C LYS A 321 21.25 11.02 -13.79
N GLU A 322 22.15 10.90 -14.78
CA GLU A 322 23.32 11.78 -14.93
C GLU A 322 22.89 13.25 -15.04
#